data_AF-A0A3B8QJ39-F1
#
_entry.id   AF-A0A3B8QJ39-F1
#
_cell.length_a   1.000
_cell.length_b   1.000
_cell.length_c   1.000
_cell.angle_alpha   90.00
_cell.angle_beta   90.00
_cell.angle_gamma   90.00
#
_symmetry.space_group_name_H-M   'P 1'
#
loop_
_entity.id
_entity.type
_entity.pdbx_description
1 polymer ?
#
loop_
_entity_poly.entity_id
_entity_poly.type
_entity_poly.pdbx_seq_one_letter_code
_entity_poly.pdbx_strand_id
1 'polypeptide(L)'
;MGVHPDIALIGVAKGGTTALASWLESHPEVAVSRIKEPNFFSTDIRPESFSPAYRRMSPVLPDRYWEQNPLPSAHQDFVQDAGRYTRLF
;
A
#
# COMPACT_ATOMS: atom_id res chain seq x y z
N MET A 1 18.25 8.06 -3.04
CA MET A 1 17.19 8.98 -2.54
C MET A 1 15.89 8.20 -2.58
N GLY A 2 15.20 8.06 -1.44
CA GLY A 2 13.86 7.45 -1.42
C GLY A 2 12.84 8.45 -1.95
N VAL A 3 11.81 7.95 -2.65
CA VAL A 3 10.67 8.78 -3.08
C VAL A 3 9.64 8.75 -1.94
N HIS A 4 9.07 9.91 -1.64
CA HIS A 4 8.00 10.07 -0.65
C HIS A 4 6.77 10.65 -1.35
N PRO A 5 5.55 10.31 -0.89
CA PRO A 5 4.34 10.83 -1.51
C PRO A 5 4.16 12.32 -1.17
N ASP A 6 3.82 13.12 -2.17
CA ASP A 6 3.41 14.52 -1.97
C ASP A 6 1.98 14.64 -1.41
N ILE A 7 1.14 13.64 -1.67
CA ILE A 7 -0.29 13.61 -1.32
C ILE A 7 -0.65 12.22 -0.77
N ALA A 8 -1.50 12.18 0.27
CA ALA A 8 -2.05 10.94 0.82
C ALA A 8 -3.59 10.88 0.64
N LEU A 9 -4.08 9.82 0.02
CA LEU A 9 -5.52 9.50 -0.02
C LEU A 9 -5.90 8.70 1.23
N ILE A 10 -6.31 9.41 2.29
CA ILE A 10 -6.46 8.81 3.64
C ILE A 10 -7.80 8.10 3.89
N GLY A 11 -8.77 8.17 2.98
CA GLY A 11 -10.08 7.56 3.20
C GLY A 11 -11.26 8.24 2.53
N VAL A 12 -12.50 7.90 2.90
CA VAL A 12 -12.87 6.87 3.91
C VAL A 12 -13.11 5.50 3.27
N ALA A 13 -12.96 4.43 4.05
CA ALA A 13 -13.36 3.09 3.63
C ALA A 13 -14.77 3.11 3.02
N LYS A 14 -14.92 2.47 1.86
CA LYS A 14 -16.17 2.44 1.06
C LYS A 14 -16.63 3.79 0.50
N GLY A 15 -15.86 4.87 0.66
CA GLY A 15 -16.13 6.19 0.09
C GLY A 15 -15.66 6.37 -1.37
N GLY A 16 -15.31 5.30 -2.08
CA GLY A 16 -14.86 5.38 -3.47
C GLY A 16 -13.36 5.63 -3.68
N THR A 17 -12.52 5.44 -2.65
CA THR A 17 -11.05 5.65 -2.76
C THR A 17 -10.38 4.81 -3.85
N THR A 18 -10.91 3.61 -4.15
CA THR A 18 -10.40 2.79 -5.26
C THR A 18 -10.63 3.48 -6.61
N ALA A 19 -11.82 4.05 -6.85
CA ALA A 19 -12.11 4.73 -8.10
C ALA A 19 -11.25 5.99 -8.26
N LEU A 20 -11.13 6.78 -7.20
CA LEU A 20 -10.29 7.98 -7.20
C LEU A 20 -8.81 7.64 -7.46
N ALA A 21 -8.28 6.60 -6.81
CA ALA A 21 -6.91 6.14 -7.06
C ALA A 21 -6.69 5.73 -8.52
N SER A 22 -7.63 4.98 -9.11
CA SER A 22 -7.55 4.59 -10.53
C SER A 22 -7.66 5.79 -11.49
N TRP A 23 -8.45 6.81 -11.15
CA TRP A 23 -8.50 8.04 -11.95
C TRP A 23 -7.20 8.83 -11.87
N LEU A 24 -6.61 8.95 -10.68
CA LEU A 24 -5.31 9.61 -10.49
C LEU A 24 -4.19 8.87 -11.24
N GLU A 25 -4.16 7.55 -11.16
CA GLU A 25 -3.17 6.71 -11.87
C GLU A 25 -3.23 6.87 -13.39
N SER A 26 -4.38 7.28 -13.94
CA SER A 26 -4.52 7.52 -15.38
C SER A 26 -3.82 8.79 -15.87
N HIS A 27 -3.42 9.69 -14.95
CA HIS A 27 -2.72 10.92 -15.30
C HIS A 27 -1.21 10.66 -15.45
N PRO A 28 -0.57 11.03 -16.57
CA PRO A 28 0.82 10.66 -16.86
C PRO A 28 1.85 11.25 -15.88
N GLU A 29 1.49 12.32 -15.17
CA GLU A 29 2.36 12.99 -14.19
C GLU A 29 2.06 12.61 -12.73
N VAL A 30 1.15 11.66 -12.49
CA VAL A 30 0.78 11.22 -11.14
C VAL A 30 1.17 9.77 -10.95
N ALA A 31 2.09 9.51 -10.04
CA ALA A 31 2.39 8.17 -9.57
C ALA A 31 1.44 7.81 -8.41
N VAL A 32 0.86 6.61 -8.47
CA VAL A 32 0.08 6.03 -7.37
C VAL A 32 0.89 4.90 -6.74
N SER A 33 0.80 4.80 -5.41
CA SER A 33 1.49 3.76 -4.63
C SER A 33 1.24 2.36 -5.20
N ARG A 34 2.30 1.57 -5.42
CA ARG A 34 2.19 0.18 -5.93
C ARG A 34 1.39 -0.72 -5.00
N ILE A 35 1.36 -0.43 -3.70
CA ILE A 35 0.38 -0.99 -2.76
C ILE A 35 -0.63 0.11 -2.47
N LYS A 36 -1.89 -0.06 -2.88
CA LYS A 36 -2.92 0.99 -2.73
C LYS A 36 -3.13 1.37 -1.25
N GLU A 37 -3.22 0.38 -0.37
CA GLU A 37 -3.44 0.56 1.07
C GLU A 37 -2.23 0.02 1.86
N PRO A 38 -1.12 0.76 1.96
CA PRO A 38 0.12 0.27 2.58
C PRO A 38 0.14 0.34 4.11
N ASN A 39 -0.79 1.09 4.72
CA ASN A 39 -0.98 1.23 6.17
C ASN A 39 0.28 1.62 6.98
N PHE A 40 1.29 2.24 6.34
CA PHE A 40 2.56 2.58 6.98
C PHE A 40 2.43 3.52 8.19
N PHE A 41 1.52 4.49 8.11
CA PHE A 41 1.28 5.45 9.20
C PHE A 41 0.21 4.97 10.21
N SER A 42 -0.39 3.80 10.01
CA SER A 42 -1.45 3.26 10.88
C SER A 42 -0.85 2.64 12.15
N THR A 43 -0.43 3.49 13.10
CA THR A 43 0.26 3.07 14.33
C THR A 43 -0.63 2.32 15.35
N ASP A 44 -1.94 2.37 15.16
CA ASP A 44 -2.94 1.68 15.97
C ASP A 44 -3.18 0.23 15.52
N ILE A 45 -2.67 -0.16 14.35
CA ILE A 45 -2.82 -1.50 13.80
C ILE A 45 -1.59 -2.35 14.10
N ARG A 46 -1.83 -3.53 14.70
CA ARG A 46 -0.78 -4.50 15.09
C ARG A 46 -0.92 -5.80 14.28
N PRO A 47 -0.25 -5.94 13.12
CA PRO A 47 -0.37 -7.14 12.28
C PRO A 47 -0.04 -8.46 13.00
N GLU A 48 0.84 -8.40 13.99
CA GLU A 48 1.19 -9.51 14.87
C GLU A 48 0.01 -10.05 15.68
N SER A 49 -1.02 -9.22 15.90
CA SER A 49 -2.25 -9.58 16.65
C SER A 49 -3.40 -10.06 15.75
N PHE A 50 -3.25 -10.04 14.43
CA PHE A 50 -4.31 -10.47 13.53
C PHE A 50 -4.68 -11.94 13.72
N SER A 51 -6.00 -12.21 13.70
CA SER A 51 -6.51 -13.58 13.78
C SER A 51 -6.03 -14.40 12.58
N PRO A 52 -5.90 -15.74 12.73
CA PRO A 52 -5.60 -16.61 11.60
C PRO A 52 -6.60 -16.48 10.45
N ALA A 53 -7.87 -16.19 10.75
CA ALA A 53 -8.90 -15.95 9.74
C ALA A 53 -8.62 -14.69 8.93
N TYR A 54 -8.27 -13.58 9.60
CA TYR A 54 -7.93 -12.33 8.93
C TYR A 54 -6.68 -12.47 8.05
N ARG A 55 -5.63 -13.13 8.54
CA ARG A 55 -4.39 -13.37 7.78
C ARG A 55 -4.59 -14.19 6.50
N ARG A 56 -5.61 -15.06 6.45
CA ARG A 56 -5.97 -15.77 5.22
C ARG A 56 -6.64 -14.86 4.19
N MET A 57 -7.39 -13.86 4.65
CA MET A 57 -8.09 -12.89 3.78
C MET A 57 -7.17 -11.74 3.34
N SER A 58 -6.25 -11.32 4.20
CA SER A 58 -5.27 -10.26 3.96
C SER A 58 -3.87 -10.78 4.31
N PRO A 59 -3.27 -11.61 3.43
CA PRO A 59 -1.93 -12.12 3.65
C PRO A 59 -0.89 -11.02 3.45
N VAL A 60 0.13 -11.03 4.31
CA VAL A 60 1.32 -10.18 4.13
C VAL A 60 1.98 -10.50 2.79
N LEU A 61 2.44 -9.46 2.08
CA LEU A 61 3.12 -9.69 0.80
C LEU A 61 4.47 -10.38 1.06
N PRO A 62 4.73 -11.53 0.41
CA PRO A 62 5.94 -12.30 0.63
C PRO A 62 7.18 -11.58 0.09
N ASP A 63 8.38 -11.98 0.51
CA ASP A 63 9.63 -11.33 0.06
C ASP A 63 9.81 -11.31 -1.47
N ARG A 64 9.34 -12.35 -2.17
CA ARG A 64 9.28 -12.39 -3.65
C ARG A 64 8.47 -11.26 -4.30
N TYR A 65 7.53 -10.64 -3.58
CA TYR A 65 6.85 -9.42 -4.05
C TYR A 65 7.87 -8.28 -4.13
N TRP A 66 8.63 -8.12 -3.05
CA TRP A 66 9.63 -7.07 -2.90
C TRP A 66 10.88 -7.30 -3.77
N GLU A 67 11.15 -8.50 -4.28
CA GLU A 67 12.27 -8.73 -5.21
C GLU A 67 12.01 -8.19 -6.63
N GLN A 68 10.76 -7.86 -6.96
CA GLN A 68 10.37 -7.41 -8.31
C GLN A 68 10.75 -5.95 -8.58
N ASN A 69 11.01 -5.66 -9.86
CA ASN A 69 11.25 -4.31 -10.37
C ASN A 69 10.68 -4.14 -11.79
N PRO A 70 9.61 -3.34 -11.99
CA PRO A 70 8.88 -2.59 -10.95
C PRO A 70 8.04 -3.54 -10.07
N LEU A 71 7.66 -3.08 -8.87
CA LEU A 71 6.70 -3.83 -8.04
C LEU A 71 5.35 -3.94 -8.79
N PRO A 72 4.65 -5.08 -8.75
CA PRO A 72 3.31 -5.19 -9.30
C PRO A 72 2.30 -4.49 -8.38
N SER A 73 1.16 -4.06 -8.94
CA SER A 73 0.09 -3.44 -8.17
C SER A 73 -0.52 -4.45 -7.18
N ALA A 74 -0.72 -4.02 -5.94
CA ALA A 74 -1.34 -4.78 -4.87
C ALA A 74 -2.39 -3.95 -4.14
N HIS A 75 -3.40 -4.63 -3.60
CA HIS A 75 -4.52 -3.95 -2.96
C HIS A 75 -4.15 -3.37 -1.58
N GLN A 76 -3.57 -4.18 -0.70
CA GLN A 76 -3.25 -3.77 0.67
C GLN A 76 -2.04 -4.55 1.20
N ASP A 77 -1.33 -3.94 2.16
CA ASP A 77 -0.40 -4.59 3.07
C ASP A 77 -0.25 -3.72 4.34
N PHE A 78 0.47 -4.22 5.35
CA PHE A 78 0.82 -3.48 6.56
C PHE A 78 2.33 -3.25 6.58
N VAL A 79 2.80 -2.35 5.71
CA VAL A 79 4.22 -2.06 5.52
C VAL A 79 4.73 -1.30 6.74
N GLN A 80 5.59 -1.90 7.55
CA GLN A 80 6.20 -1.26 8.72
C GLN A 80 7.66 -0.83 8.49
N ASP A 81 8.29 -1.33 7.43
CA ASP A 81 9.67 -0.99 7.08
C ASP A 81 9.73 0.26 6.18
N ALA A 82 10.50 1.27 6.60
CA ALA A 82 10.64 2.51 5.87
C ALA A 82 11.33 2.31 4.51
N GLY A 83 12.27 1.36 4.40
CA GLY A 83 12.92 1.02 3.14
C GLY A 83 11.91 0.50 2.11
N ARG A 84 11.07 -0.47 2.49
CA ARG A 84 9.96 -0.99 1.70
C ARG A 84 8.96 0.10 1.33
N TYR A 85 8.62 0.99 2.27
CA TYR A 85 7.68 2.08 2.01
C TYR A 85 8.15 3.01 0.87
N THR A 86 9.44 3.38 0.84
CA THR A 86 9.98 4.25 -0.22
C THR A 86 10.00 3.62 -1.60
N ARG A 87 9.87 2.29 -1.71
CA ARG A 87 9.83 1.57 -2.99
C ARG A 87 8.45 1.50 -3.62
N LEU A 88 7.43 2.01 -2.94
CA LEU A 88 6.06 2.01 -3.43
C LEU A 88 5.80 3.09 -4.49
N PHE A 89 6.78 3.94 -4.77
CA PHE A 89 6.67 5.09 -5.65
C PHE A 89 7.77 5.07 -6.72
#